data_AF-H1LRF7-F1
#
_entry.id   AF-H1LRF7-F1
#
_cell.length_a   1.000
_cell.length_b   1.000
_cell.length_c   1.000
_cell.angle_alpha   90.00
_cell.angle_beta   90.00
_cell.angle_gamma   90.00
#
_symmetry.space_group_name_H-M   'P 1'
#
loop_
_entity.id
_entity.type
_entity.pdbx_description
1 polymer ?
#
loop_
_entity_poly.entity_id
_entity_poly.type
_entity_poly.pdbx_seq_one_letter_code
_entity_poly.pdbx_strand_id
1 'polypeptide(L)'
;MHNIRMNTKIKNLKKLTLILFLTLITVFSMPMNTFAYVDWPENVNVLSEGAILMDADSGAVIYGKNMHEHYYPASITRVFDSTDSGREL
;
A
#
# COMPACT_ATOMS: atom_id res chain seq x y z
N MET A 1 -19.52 -51.95 -31.87
CA MET A 1 -20.00 -50.56 -31.62
C MET A 1 -19.77 -50.02 -30.19
N HIS A 2 -19.08 -50.73 -29.28
CA HIS A 2 -18.92 -50.28 -27.89
C HIS A 2 -17.70 -49.34 -27.67
N ASN A 3 -16.58 -49.59 -28.36
CA ASN A 3 -15.30 -48.90 -28.12
C ASN A 3 -15.27 -47.43 -28.57
N ILE A 4 -16.03 -47.10 -29.63
CA ILE A 4 -16.15 -45.74 -30.17
C ILE A 4 -16.88 -44.82 -29.17
N ARG A 5 -17.93 -45.33 -28.52
CA ARG A 5 -18.71 -44.56 -27.54
C ARG A 5 -17.89 -44.21 -26.28
N MET A 6 -16.95 -45.09 -25.90
CA MET A 6 -16.09 -44.90 -24.74
C MET A 6 -15.00 -43.83 -24.98
N ASN A 7 -14.37 -43.82 -26.16
CA ASN A 7 -13.39 -42.79 -26.54
C ASN A 7 -14.02 -41.39 -26.58
N THR A 8 -15.25 -41.27 -27.09
CA THR A 8 -15.99 -39.99 -27.12
C THR A 8 -16.29 -39.46 -25.71
N LYS A 9 -16.69 -40.32 -24.76
CA LYS A 9 -16.88 -39.92 -23.36
C LYS A 9 -15.58 -39.44 -22.70
N ILE A 10 -14.46 -40.13 -22.94
CA ILE A 10 -13.14 -39.75 -22.40
C ILE A 10 -12.67 -38.42 -22.98
N LYS A 11 -12.87 -38.18 -24.29
CA LYS A 11 -12.59 -36.89 -24.92
C LYS A 11 -13.42 -35.75 -24.32
N ASN A 12 -14.71 -35.98 -24.06
CA ASN A 12 -15.58 -34.97 -23.46
C ASN A 12 -15.21 -34.70 -21.98
N LEU A 13 -14.81 -35.73 -21.24
CA LEU A 13 -14.34 -35.58 -19.85
C LEU A 13 -13.04 -34.77 -19.78
N LYS A 14 -12.08 -35.02 -20.68
CA LYS A 14 -10.81 -34.25 -20.76
C LYS A 14 -11.04 -32.79 -21.15
N LYS A 15 -12.00 -32.51 -22.04
CA LYS A 15 -12.40 -31.14 -22.38
C LYS A 15 -13.02 -30.43 -21.18
N LEU A 16 -13.86 -31.12 -20.41
CA LEU A 16 -14.49 -30.57 -19.22
C LEU A 16 -13.44 -30.20 -18.16
N THR A 17 -12.46 -31.07 -17.90
CA THR A 17 -11.37 -30.76 -16.96
C THR A 17 -10.49 -29.61 -17.45
N LEU A 18 -10.20 -29.52 -18.75
CA LEU A 18 -9.45 -28.40 -19.32
C LEU A 18 -10.19 -27.07 -19.15
N ILE A 19 -11.50 -27.05 -19.41
CA ILE A 19 -12.34 -25.86 -19.26
C ILE A 19 -12.38 -25.43 -17.79
N LEU A 20 -12.57 -26.37 -16.86
CA LEU A 20 -12.57 -26.09 -15.43
C LEU A 20 -11.25 -25.47 -14.97
N PHE A 21 -10.13 -26.04 -15.41
CA PHE A 21 -8.81 -25.53 -15.05
C PHE A 21 -8.56 -24.12 -15.62
N LEU A 22 -9.00 -23.86 -16.85
CA LEU A 22 -8.87 -22.55 -17.48
C LEU A 22 -9.72 -21.49 -16.76
N THR A 23 -10.95 -21.84 -16.35
CA THR A 23 -11.81 -20.94 -15.57
C THR A 23 -11.22 -20.63 -14.19
N LEU A 24 -10.55 -21.60 -13.56
CA LEU A 24 -9.92 -21.42 -12.25
C LEU A 24 -8.76 -20.43 -12.33
N ILE A 25 -7.92 -20.55 -13.37
CA ILE A 25 -6.80 -19.62 -13.62
C ILE A 25 -7.33 -18.19 -13.82
N THR A 26 -8.39 -18.01 -14.62
CA THR A 26 -8.94 -16.67 -14.88
C THR A 26 -9.49 -15.97 -13.63
N VAL A 27 -10.06 -16.73 -12.68
CA VAL A 27 -10.53 -16.16 -11.41
C VAL A 27 -9.35 -15.74 -10.52
N PHE A 28 -8.26 -16.52 -10.54
CA PHE A 28 -7.06 -16.23 -9.74
C PHE A 28 -6.23 -15.06 -10.30
N SER A 29 -6.30 -14.81 -11.61
CA SER A 29 -5.59 -13.70 -12.27
C SER A 29 -6.30 -12.35 -12.18
N MET A 30 -7.47 -12.26 -11.52
CA MET A 30 -8.10 -10.97 -11.29
C MET A 30 -7.24 -10.13 -10.34
N PRO A 31 -6.78 -8.94 -10.75
CA PRO A 31 -6.05 -8.06 -9.84
C PRO A 31 -7.00 -7.64 -8.71
N MET A 32 -6.75 -8.11 -7.50
CA MET A 32 -7.42 -7.60 -6.30
C MET A 32 -6.79 -6.26 -5.94
N ASN A 33 -7.61 -5.23 -5.81
CA ASN A 33 -7.15 -3.94 -5.30
C ASN A 33 -6.68 -4.12 -3.86
N THR A 34 -5.43 -3.76 -3.57
CA THR A 34 -4.90 -3.75 -2.21
C THR A 34 -5.26 -2.40 -1.58
N PHE A 35 -6.08 -2.42 -0.53
CA PHE A 35 -6.40 -1.23 0.28
C PHE A 35 -5.26 -0.90 1.28
N ALA A 36 -4.02 -0.89 0.78
CA ALA A 36 -2.84 -0.55 1.58
C ALA A 36 -2.38 0.90 1.34
N TYR A 37 -3.13 1.67 0.55
CA TYR A 37 -2.95 3.10 0.43
C TYR A 37 -3.93 3.77 1.38
N VAL A 38 -3.41 4.44 2.40
CA VAL A 38 -4.22 5.32 3.24
C VAL A 38 -4.52 6.53 2.36
N ASP A 39 -5.75 6.64 1.86
CA ASP A 39 -6.23 7.86 1.20
C ASP A 39 -6.19 8.99 2.23
N TRP A 40 -5.07 9.70 2.28
CA TRP A 40 -4.94 10.90 3.08
C TRP A 40 -5.96 11.91 2.55
N PRO A 41 -6.67 12.67 3.40
CA PRO A 41 -7.66 13.62 2.93
C PRO A 41 -7.05 14.57 1.90
N GLU A 42 -7.52 14.47 0.65
CA GLU A 42 -7.01 15.25 -0.49
C GLU A 42 -7.18 16.77 -0.28
N ASN A 43 -8.03 17.16 0.67
CA ASN A 43 -8.36 18.53 1.04
C ASN A 43 -7.55 19.09 2.22
N VAL A 44 -6.42 18.48 2.60
CA VAL A 44 -5.48 19.07 3.57
C VAL A 44 -4.75 20.25 2.91
N ASN A 45 -5.37 21.43 2.97
CA ASN A 45 -4.75 22.67 2.52
C ASN A 45 -3.90 23.26 3.63
N VAL A 46 -2.62 22.89 3.64
CA VAL A 46 -1.62 23.52 4.50
C VAL A 46 -1.07 24.75 3.80
N LEU A 47 -1.31 25.93 4.37
CA LEU A 47 -0.84 27.21 3.83
C LEU A 47 0.67 27.45 4.05
N SER A 48 1.33 26.68 4.92
CA SER A 48 2.76 26.82 5.17
C SER A 48 3.60 26.26 4.01
N GLU A 49 4.82 26.77 3.85
CA GLU A 49 5.75 26.31 2.81
C GLU A 49 6.19 24.85 3.04
N GLY A 50 6.35 24.44 4.30
CA GLY A 50 6.63 23.05 4.69
C GLY A 50 5.81 22.62 5.92
N ALA A 51 5.51 21.33 6.02
CA ALA A 51 4.83 20.71 7.15
C ALA A 51 5.11 19.20 7.23
N ILE A 52 5.12 18.65 8.44
CA ILE A 52 5.26 17.23 8.70
C ILE A 52 4.31 16.81 9.83
N LEU A 53 3.69 15.65 9.70
CA LEU A 53 2.93 14.99 10.77
C LEU A 53 3.56 13.64 11.02
N MET A 54 3.95 13.38 12.27
CA MET A 54 4.62 12.16 12.68
C MET A 54 3.89 11.58 13.90
N ASP A 55 3.68 10.28 13.90
CA ASP A 55 3.27 9.55 15.09
C ASP A 55 4.44 9.46 16.08
N ALA A 56 4.23 9.93 17.31
CA ALA A 56 5.29 10.02 18.32
C ALA A 56 5.74 8.65 18.84
N ASP A 57 4.85 7.66 18.88
CA ASP A 57 5.15 6.34 19.44
C ASP A 57 5.86 5.43 18.42
N SER A 58 5.39 5.38 17.17
CA SER A 58 5.97 4.55 16.12
C SER A 58 7.05 5.23 15.29
N GLY A 59 7.12 6.56 15.31
CA GLY A 59 7.96 7.36 14.42
C GLY A 59 7.49 7.38 12.96
N ALA A 60 6.30 6.84 12.66
CA ALA A 60 5.75 6.83 11.32
C ALA A 60 5.40 8.25 10.86
N VAL A 61 5.89 8.65 9.68
CA VAL A 61 5.49 9.91 9.04
C VAL A 61 4.14 9.69 8.35
N ILE A 62 3.13 10.40 8.82
CA ILE A 62 1.75 10.29 8.35
C ILE A 62 1.46 11.30 7.23
N TYR A 63 2.13 12.46 7.25
CA TYR A 63 2.02 13.48 6.21
C TYR A 63 3.31 14.28 6.08
N GLY A 64 3.66 14.69 4.86
CA GLY A 64 4.81 15.54 4.57
C GLY A 64 4.55 16.46 3.38
N LYS A 65 4.69 17.78 3.60
CA LYS A 65 4.75 18.82 2.57
C LYS A 65 6.15 19.42 2.61
N ASN A 66 6.92 19.28 1.54
CA ASN A 66 8.29 19.81 1.42
C ASN A 66 9.19 19.48 2.64
N MET A 67 9.05 18.27 3.20
CA MET A 67 9.69 17.90 4.46
C MET A 67 11.23 17.80 4.40
N HIS A 68 11.80 17.75 3.20
CA HIS A 68 13.25 17.70 2.97
C HIS A 68 13.84 19.05 2.58
N GLU A 69 13.01 20.09 2.42
CA GLU A 69 13.47 21.43 2.10
C GLU A 69 14.04 22.12 3.34
N HIS A 70 15.11 22.88 3.14
CA HIS A 70 15.77 23.61 4.22
C HIS A 70 15.08 24.97 4.44
N TYR A 71 14.39 25.10 5.58
CA TYR A 71 13.77 26.35 6.03
C TYR A 71 14.56 26.98 7.18
N TYR A 72 14.49 28.31 7.31
CA TYR A 72 15.11 29.01 8.42
C TYR A 72 14.35 28.75 9.74
N PRO A 73 14.96 28.14 10.77
CA PRO A 73 14.24 27.65 11.95
C PRO A 73 13.80 28.74 12.94
N ALA A 74 14.21 30.00 12.78
CA ALA A 74 13.82 31.11 13.66
C ALA A 74 13.76 30.74 15.16
N SER A 75 12.59 30.83 15.81
CA SER A 75 12.41 30.51 17.24
C SER A 75 12.36 29.00 17.55
N ILE A 76 12.28 28.12 16.54
CA ILE A 76 12.28 26.66 16.71
C ILE A 76 13.62 26.18 17.29
N THR A 77 14.73 26.87 16.98
CA THR A 77 16.06 26.57 17.55
C THR A 77 16.03 26.50 19.09
N ARG A 78 15.17 27.29 19.74
CA ARG A 78 15.03 27.28 21.21
C ARG A 78 14.59 25.93 21.76
N VAL A 79 13.81 25.16 21.01
CA VAL A 79 13.37 23.81 21.41
C VAL A 79 14.55 22.85 21.41
N PHE A 80 15.42 22.96 20.40
CA PHE A 80 16.65 22.17 20.32
C PHE A 80 17.57 22.48 21.50
N ASP A 81 17.79 23.76 21.80
CA ASP A 81 18.61 24.21 22.94
C ASP A 81 18.04 23.72 24.29
N SER A 82 16.71 23.75 24.45
CA SER A 82 16.06 23.27 25.68
C SER A 82 16.20 21.75 25.88
N THR A 83 16.33 21.00 24.79
CA THR A 83 16.50 19.54 24.84
C THR A 83 17.93 19.18 25.21
N ASP A 84 18.91 19.96 24.75
CA ASP A 84 20.32 19.73 25.05
C ASP A 84 20.69 20.14 26.49
N SER A 85 20.20 21.29 26.96
CA SER A 85 20.44 21.77 28.33
C SER A 85 19.88 20.87 29.44
N GLY A 86 18.91 20.01 29.13
CA GLY A 86 18.38 19.01 30.07
C GLY A 86 19.22 17.75 30.24
N ARG A 87 20.33 17.60 29.50
CA ARG A 87 21.19 16.38 29.51
C ARG A 87 22.47 16.53 30.34
N GLU A 88 22.66 17.65 31.02
CA GLU A 88 23.83 17.91 31.91
C GLU A 88 23.56 17.68 33.41
N LEU A 89 22.57 16.86 33.77
CA LEU A 89 22.28 16.42 35.15
C LEU A 89 22.29 14.90 35.27
#